data_AF-A0A832DKF2-F1
#
_entry.id   AF-A0A832DKF2-F1
#
_cell.length_a   1.000
_cell.length_b   1.000
_cell.length_c   1.000
_cell.angle_alpha   90.00
_cell.angle_beta   90.00
_cell.angle_gamma   90.00
#
_symmetry.space_group_name_H-M   'P 1'
#
loop_
_entity.id
_entity.type
_entity.pdbx_description
1 polymer ?
#
loop_
_entity_poly.entity_id
_entity_poly.type
_entity_poly.pdbx_seq_one_letter_code
_entity_poly.pdbx_strand_id
1 'polypeptide(L)'
;MRIIKLLEIMHNQLSKLQEMYEVLQKMQNAMVESDYDNFENSIELQEKVLADIRAYEKARIDILKDLLQSDILPEKNILVQKLFEAEPEADLSLQEEYLNIRNSLIDVVGEIENLNFQNKYLIDHSRKFIKELVTNLYGVKNHKLLDKKV
;
A
#
# COMPACT_ATOMS: atom_id res chain seq x y z
N MET A 1 -4.37 -16.55 23.46
CA MET A 1 -3.00 -16.12 23.14
C MET A 1 -3.04 -14.88 22.28
N ARG A 2 -2.34 -13.80 22.65
CA ARG A 2 -2.38 -12.54 21.90
C ARG A 2 -1.63 -12.67 20.57
N ILE A 3 -0.68 -13.60 20.47
CA ILE A 3 0.02 -13.92 19.22
C ILE A 3 -0.93 -14.43 18.12
N ILE A 4 -1.96 -15.21 18.47
CA ILE A 4 -2.96 -15.70 17.49
C ILE A 4 -3.75 -14.52 16.93
N LYS A 5 -4.14 -13.58 17.79
CA LYS A 5 -4.83 -12.35 17.38
C LYS A 5 -3.93 -11.46 16.51
N LEU A 6 -2.62 -11.40 16.79
CA LEU A 6 -1.66 -10.71 15.95
C LEU A 6 -1.60 -11.33 14.55
N LEU A 7 -1.51 -12.66 14.46
CA LEU A 7 -1.52 -13.39 13.19
C LEU A 7 -2.80 -13.16 12.41
N GLU A 8 -3.96 -13.20 13.06
CA GLU A 8 -5.26 -12.89 12.43
C GLU A 8 -5.27 -11.48 11.82
N ILE A 9 -4.78 -10.47 12.55
CA ILE A 9 -4.65 -9.10 12.03
C ILE A 9 -3.71 -9.05 10.83
N MET A 10 -2.57 -9.75 10.90
CA MET A 10 -1.60 -9.78 9.81
C MET A 10 -2.16 -10.48 8.56
N HIS A 11 -2.99 -11.52 8.70
CA HIS A 11 -3.69 -12.18 7.59
C HIS A 11 -4.71 -11.24 6.95
N ASN A 12 -5.51 -10.56 7.77
CA ASN A 12 -6.47 -9.58 7.27
C ASN A 12 -5.76 -8.40 6.57
N GLN A 13 -4.63 -7.95 7.13
CA GLN A 13 -3.80 -6.92 6.51
C GLN A 13 -3.24 -7.38 5.16
N LEU A 14 -2.75 -8.63 5.08
CA LEU A 14 -2.21 -9.20 3.85
C LEU A 14 -3.29 -9.27 2.76
N SER A 15 -4.49 -9.75 3.12
CA SER A 15 -5.62 -9.80 2.21
C SER A 15 -5.98 -8.41 1.65
N LYS A 16 -5.96 -7.37 2.50
CA LYS A 16 -6.22 -6.00 2.04
C LYS A 16 -5.11 -5.40 1.18
N LEU A 17 -3.86 -5.77 1.44
CA LEU A 17 -2.76 -5.39 0.57
C LEU A 17 -2.87 -6.07 -0.80
N GLN A 18 -3.25 -7.35 -0.86
CA GLN A 18 -3.53 -8.04 -2.12
C GLN A 18 -4.68 -7.38 -2.88
N GLU A 19 -5.75 -6.99 -2.18
CA GLU A 19 -6.85 -6.21 -2.78
C GLU A 19 -6.35 -4.88 -3.36
N MET A 20 -5.49 -4.14 -2.64
CA MET A 20 -4.88 -2.90 -3.14
C MET A 20 -4.05 -3.14 -4.41
N TYR A 21 -3.27 -4.23 -4.45
CA TYR A 21 -2.51 -4.61 -5.62
C TYR A 21 -3.42 -4.83 -6.84
N GLU A 22 -4.50 -5.59 -6.69
CA GLU A 22 -5.47 -5.81 -7.77
C GLU A 22 -6.14 -4.50 -8.23
N VAL A 23 -6.48 -3.60 -7.30
CA VAL A 23 -7.07 -2.31 -7.66
C VAL A 23 -6.07 -1.45 -8.44
N LEU A 24 -4.79 -1.46 -8.07
CA LEU A 24 -3.74 -0.76 -8.82
C LEU A 24 -3.52 -1.36 -10.21
N GLN A 25 -3.66 -2.67 -10.39
CA GLN A 25 -3.60 -3.32 -11.70
C GLN A 25 -4.79 -2.92 -12.57
N LYS A 26 -6.00 -2.91 -12.00
CA LYS A 26 -7.21 -2.43 -12.70
C LYS A 26 -7.05 -0.97 -13.14
N MET A 27 -6.51 -0.12 -12.27
CA MET A 27 -6.21 1.27 -12.61
C MET A 27 -5.20 1.35 -13.77
N GLN A 28 -4.15 0.52 -13.76
CA GLN A 28 -3.16 0.46 -14.84
C GLN A 28 -3.80 0.10 -16.18
N ASN A 29 -4.60 -0.97 -16.20
CA ASN A 29 -5.27 -1.44 -17.41
C ASN A 29 -6.24 -0.39 -17.95
N ALA A 30 -7.04 0.22 -17.06
CA ALA A 30 -7.97 1.29 -17.42
C ALA A 30 -7.25 2.49 -18.06
N MET A 31 -6.07 2.88 -17.56
CA MET A 31 -5.26 3.93 -18.19
C MET A 31 -4.78 3.56 -19.59
N VAL A 32 -4.35 2.31 -19.80
CA VAL A 32 -3.85 1.84 -21.10
C VAL A 32 -4.99 1.72 -22.11
N GLU A 33 -6.16 1.24 -21.69
CA GLU A 33 -7.34 1.03 -22.53
C GLU A 33 -8.16 2.31 -22.74
N SER A 34 -7.80 3.42 -22.08
CA SER A 34 -8.56 4.67 -22.07
C SER A 34 -9.99 4.50 -21.53
N ASP A 35 -10.16 3.58 -20.57
CA ASP A 35 -11.41 3.33 -19.86
C ASP A 35 -11.53 4.26 -18.65
N TYR A 36 -12.17 5.41 -18.85
CA TYR A 36 -12.29 6.44 -17.83
C TYR A 36 -13.16 6.01 -16.65
N ASP A 37 -14.23 5.26 -16.90
CA ASP A 37 -15.17 4.84 -15.85
C ASP A 37 -14.48 3.85 -14.90
N ASN A 38 -13.73 2.88 -15.43
CA ASN A 38 -12.96 1.95 -14.60
C ASN A 38 -11.78 2.62 -13.89
N PHE A 39 -11.18 3.65 -14.49
CA PHE A 39 -10.15 4.43 -13.83
C PHE A 39 -10.70 5.17 -12.60
N GLU A 40 -11.82 5.87 -12.73
CA GLU A 40 -12.47 6.59 -11.63
C GLU A 40 -12.94 5.64 -10.53
N ASN A 41 -13.61 4.53 -10.90
CA ASN A 41 -14.00 3.49 -9.95
C ASN A 41 -12.79 2.91 -9.19
N SER A 42 -11.65 2.75 -9.86
CA SER A 42 -10.43 2.24 -9.21
C SER A 42 -9.89 3.22 -8.17
N ILE A 43 -10.01 4.53 -8.37
CA ILE A 43 -9.61 5.54 -7.38
C ILE A 43 -10.47 5.42 -6.11
N GLU A 44 -11.80 5.33 -6.25
CA GLU A 44 -12.69 5.19 -5.10
C GLU A 44 -12.41 3.90 -4.30
N LEU A 45 -12.12 2.80 -5.01
CA LEU A 45 -11.74 1.54 -4.38
C LEU A 45 -10.40 1.65 -3.64
N GLN A 46 -9.41 2.33 -4.22
CA GLN A 46 -8.13 2.57 -3.54
C GLN A 46 -8.32 3.30 -2.21
N GLU A 47 -9.15 4.34 -2.17
CA GLU A 47 -9.39 5.09 -0.93
C GLU A 47 -9.99 4.21 0.17
N LYS A 48 -10.98 3.38 -0.19
CA LYS A 48 -11.62 2.42 0.73
C LYS A 48 -10.62 1.40 1.27
N VAL A 49 -9.88 0.75 0.38
CA VAL A 49 -8.90 -0.29 0.76
C VAL A 49 -7.75 0.31 1.58
N LEU A 50 -7.31 1.53 1.25
CA LEU A 50 -6.28 2.24 2.02
C LEU A 50 -6.72 2.53 3.45
N ALA A 51 -7.98 2.89 3.66
CA ALA A 51 -8.54 3.09 4.99
C ALA A 51 -8.49 1.81 5.82
N ASP A 52 -8.88 0.67 5.22
CA ASP A 52 -8.81 -0.65 5.85
C ASP A 52 -7.36 -1.04 6.19
N ILE A 53 -6.42 -0.87 5.27
CA ILE A 53 -4.98 -1.16 5.50
C ILE A 53 -4.46 -0.35 6.70
N ARG A 54 -4.81 0.93 6.78
CA ARG A 54 -4.41 1.80 7.91
C ARG A 54 -5.02 1.34 9.23
N ALA A 55 -6.27 0.88 9.21
CA ALA A 55 -6.93 0.36 10.40
C ALA A 55 -6.24 -0.92 10.90
N TYR A 56 -5.90 -1.86 10.01
CA TYR A 56 -5.17 -3.07 10.37
C TYR A 56 -3.74 -2.79 10.84
N GLU A 57 -3.03 -1.85 10.20
CA GLU A 57 -1.69 -1.45 10.65
C GLU A 57 -1.72 -0.88 12.07
N LYS A 58 -2.69 -0.01 12.35
CA LYS A 58 -2.89 0.54 13.70
C LYS A 58 -3.16 -0.57 14.71
N ALA A 59 -4.10 -1.46 14.40
CA ALA A 59 -4.45 -2.57 15.28
C ALA A 59 -3.26 -3.52 15.52
N ARG A 60 -2.42 -3.76 14.50
CA ARG A 60 -1.18 -4.53 14.60
C ARG A 60 -0.19 -3.87 15.56
N ILE A 61 0.04 -2.57 15.41
CA ILE A 61 0.92 -1.79 16.29
C ILE A 61 0.41 -1.82 17.73
N ASP A 62 -0.89 -1.63 17.93
CA ASP A 62 -1.50 -1.64 19.26
C ASP A 62 -1.32 -3.00 19.97
N ILE A 63 -1.50 -4.12 19.25
CA ILE A 63 -1.22 -5.45 19.80
C ILE A 63 0.26 -5.66 20.09
N LEU A 64 1.16 -5.21 19.22
CA LEU A 64 2.60 -5.33 19.44
C LEU A 64 3.04 -4.56 20.70
N LYS A 65 2.50 -3.36 20.92
CA LYS A 65 2.77 -2.58 22.13
C LYS A 65 2.25 -3.26 23.39
N ASP A 66 1.05 -3.83 23.33
CA ASP A 66 0.46 -4.58 24.45
C ASP A 66 1.25 -5.87 24.76
N LEU A 67 1.71 -6.59 23.74
CA LEU A 67 2.54 -7.79 23.88
C LEU A 67 3.91 -7.47 24.51
N LEU A 68 4.55 -6.39 24.06
CA LEU A 68 5.90 -6.02 24.50
C LEU A 68 5.92 -5.13 25.74
N GLN A 69 4.74 -4.74 26.24
CA GLN A 69 4.55 -3.80 27.35
C GLN A 69 5.40 -2.52 27.17
N SER A 70 5.49 -2.04 25.93
CA SER A 70 6.35 -0.92 25.55
C SER A 70 5.69 -0.08 24.48
N ASP A 71 5.69 1.23 24.68
CA ASP A 71 5.24 2.20 23.67
C ASP A 71 6.19 2.30 22.49
N ILE A 72 7.45 1.90 22.67
CA ILE A 72 8.50 1.91 21.65
C ILE A 72 8.73 0.48 21.18
N LEU A 73 8.52 0.24 19.88
CA LEU A 73 8.78 -1.06 19.28
C LEU A 73 10.30 -1.28 19.13
N PRO A 74 10.82 -2.47 19.49
CA PRO A 74 12.20 -2.86 19.25
C PRO A 74 12.59 -2.81 17.77
N GLU A 75 13.89 -2.73 17.52
CA GLU A 75 14.45 -2.89 16.18
C GLU A 75 14.03 -4.22 15.53
N LYS A 76 13.95 -4.22 14.19
CA LYS A 76 13.42 -5.33 13.37
C LYS A 76 14.10 -6.68 13.62
N ASN A 77 15.38 -6.67 13.97
CA ASN A 77 16.23 -7.83 14.26
C ASN A 77 15.91 -8.48 15.62
N ILE A 78 15.49 -7.69 16.62
CA ILE A 78 15.24 -8.17 17.99
C ILE A 78 13.73 -8.34 18.26
N LEU A 79 12.88 -7.71 17.45
CA LEU A 79 11.42 -7.74 17.61
C LEU A 79 10.85 -9.17 17.70
N VAL A 80 11.25 -10.06 16.78
CA VAL A 80 10.74 -11.44 16.76
C VAL A 80 11.12 -12.17 18.03
N GLN A 81 12.37 -12.07 18.45
CA GLN A 81 12.84 -12.71 19.68
C GLN A 81 12.02 -12.24 20.89
N LYS A 82 11.90 -10.91 21.08
CA LYS A 82 11.14 -10.34 22.20
C LYS A 82 9.65 -10.70 22.17
N LEU A 83 9.08 -10.82 20.99
CA LEU A 83 7.67 -11.18 20.81
C LEU A 83 7.38 -12.59 21.35
N PHE A 84 8.24 -13.55 21.03
CA PHE A 84 8.08 -14.95 21.47
C PHE A 84 8.62 -15.19 22.89
N GLU A 85 9.54 -14.35 23.39
CA GLU A 85 9.87 -14.29 24.83
C GLU A 85 8.67 -13.82 25.68
N ALA A 86 7.82 -12.93 25.14
CA ALA A 86 6.64 -12.40 25.83
C ALA A 86 5.45 -13.38 25.85
N GLU A 87 5.43 -14.39 24.98
CA GLU A 87 4.39 -15.42 24.89
C GLU A 87 5.04 -16.82 24.88
N PRO A 88 5.54 -17.30 26.03
CA PRO A 88 6.29 -18.56 26.12
C PRO A 88 5.45 -19.81 25.82
N GLU A 89 4.12 -19.67 25.79
CA GLU A 89 3.20 -20.74 25.37
C GLU A 89 3.07 -20.87 23.86
N ALA A 90 3.62 -19.92 23.09
CA ALA A 90 3.67 -20.01 21.64
C ALA A 90 4.67 -21.08 21.20
N ASP A 91 4.20 -22.04 20.40
CA ASP A 91 5.06 -23.08 19.84
C ASP A 91 5.89 -22.56 18.65
N LEU A 92 6.80 -23.42 18.18
CA LEU A 92 7.63 -23.13 17.01
C LEU A 92 6.79 -22.92 15.74
N SER A 93 5.63 -23.58 15.63
CA SER A 93 4.75 -23.47 14.46
C SER A 93 4.20 -22.05 14.31
N LEU A 94 3.78 -21.42 15.42
CA LEU A 94 3.30 -20.04 15.41
C LEU A 94 4.41 -19.05 15.09
N GLN A 95 5.65 -19.34 15.50
CA GLN A 95 6.81 -18.55 15.14
C GLN A 95 7.12 -18.61 13.64
N GLU A 96 7.08 -19.80 13.05
CA GLU A 96 7.22 -19.98 11.61
C GLU A 96 6.09 -19.29 10.84
N GLU A 97 4.85 -19.42 11.29
CA GLU A 97 3.70 -18.75 10.67
C GLU A 97 3.88 -17.22 10.70
N TYR A 98 4.27 -16.64 11.84
CA TYR A 98 4.54 -15.22 11.98
C TYR A 98 5.62 -14.73 11.01
N LEU A 99 6.70 -15.50 10.86
CA LEU A 99 7.78 -15.15 9.94
C LEU A 99 7.32 -15.22 8.48
N ASN A 100 6.57 -16.26 8.12
CA ASN A 100 6.04 -16.44 6.78
C ASN A 100 5.12 -15.28 6.40
N ILE A 101 4.14 -14.96 7.23
CA ILE A 101 3.20 -13.88 6.94
C ILE A 101 3.87 -12.51 6.92
N ARG A 102 4.84 -12.28 7.80
CA ARG A 102 5.64 -11.05 7.77
C ARG A 102 6.41 -10.89 6.46
N ASN A 103 6.99 -11.98 5.94
CA ASN A 103 7.70 -11.94 4.66
C ASN A 103 6.71 -11.68 3.53
N SER A 104 5.56 -12.37 3.50
CA SER A 104 4.51 -12.11 2.50
C SER A 104 4.01 -10.65 2.53
N LEU A 105 3.84 -10.05 3.71
CA LEU A 105 3.49 -8.63 3.83
C LEU A 105 4.56 -7.72 3.21
N ILE A 106 5.85 -8.01 3.45
CA ILE A 106 6.95 -7.24 2.87
C ILE A 106 6.95 -7.36 1.35
N ASP A 107 6.79 -8.58 0.84
CA ASP A 107 6.82 -8.86 -0.60
C ASP A 107 5.68 -8.13 -1.31
N VAL A 108 4.44 -8.26 -0.82
CA VAL A 108 3.26 -7.60 -1.42
C VAL A 108 3.38 -6.07 -1.33
N VAL A 109 3.90 -5.52 -0.24
CA VAL A 109 4.16 -4.07 -0.16
C VAL A 109 5.15 -3.62 -1.24
N GLY A 110 6.23 -4.38 -1.46
CA GLY A 110 7.18 -4.10 -2.52
C GLY A 110 6.55 -4.14 -3.92
N GLU A 111 5.66 -5.09 -4.17
CA GLU A 111 4.90 -5.19 -5.44
C GLU A 111 3.95 -3.99 -5.64
N ILE A 112 3.23 -3.59 -4.59
CA ILE A 112 2.36 -2.40 -4.59
C ILE A 112 3.16 -1.14 -4.88
N GLU A 113 4.31 -0.95 -4.22
CA GLU A 113 5.17 0.22 -4.43
C GLU A 113 5.66 0.31 -5.87
N ASN A 114 6.11 -0.81 -6.44
CA ASN A 114 6.55 -0.88 -7.82
C ASN A 114 5.41 -0.57 -8.80
N LEU A 115 4.23 -1.18 -8.61
CA LEU A 115 3.08 -0.96 -9.48
C LEU A 115 2.56 0.47 -9.39
N ASN A 116 2.49 1.03 -8.18
CA ASN A 116 2.11 2.43 -7.97
C ASN A 116 3.11 3.39 -8.63
N PHE A 117 4.40 3.08 -8.58
CA PHE A 117 5.43 3.85 -9.30
C PHE A 117 5.22 3.82 -10.82
N GLN A 118 4.92 2.65 -11.39
CA GLN A 118 4.59 2.52 -12.81
C GLN A 118 3.33 3.32 -13.18
N ASN A 119 2.28 3.24 -12.37
CA ASN A 119 1.05 3.99 -12.57
C ASN A 119 1.28 5.50 -12.55
N LYS A 120 2.08 5.99 -11.59
CA LYS A 120 2.51 7.39 -11.56
C LYS A 120 3.24 7.80 -12.84
N TYR A 121 4.14 6.97 -13.33
CA TYR A 121 4.88 7.23 -14.57
C TYR A 121 3.93 7.36 -15.77
N LEU A 122 2.94 6.47 -15.92
CA LEU A 122 1.93 6.55 -16.96
C LEU A 122 1.14 7.87 -16.88
N ILE A 123 0.70 8.26 -15.68
CA ILE A 123 -0.03 9.52 -15.46
C ILE A 123 0.84 10.72 -15.86
N ASP A 124 2.08 10.78 -15.38
CA ASP A 124 3.00 11.89 -15.65
C ASP A 124 3.28 12.03 -17.15
N HIS A 125 3.46 10.91 -17.85
CA HIS A 125 3.64 10.88 -19.30
C HIS A 125 2.40 11.34 -20.06
N SER A 126 1.22 10.84 -19.69
CA SER A 126 -0.06 11.25 -20.27
C SER A 126 -0.29 12.76 -20.10
N ARG A 127 -0.02 13.31 -18.92
CA ARG A 127 -0.12 14.76 -18.65
C ARG A 127 0.86 15.56 -19.50
N LYS A 128 2.11 15.09 -19.64
CA LYS A 128 3.12 15.75 -20.48
C LYS A 128 2.69 15.76 -21.95
N PHE A 129 2.21 14.63 -22.47
CA PHE A 129 1.72 14.52 -23.84
C PHE A 129 0.55 15.48 -24.11
N ILE A 130 -0.46 15.51 -23.23
CA ILE A 130 -1.59 16.45 -23.33
C ILE A 130 -1.10 17.89 -23.33
N LYS A 131 -0.16 18.25 -22.44
CA LYS A 131 0.41 19.60 -22.36
C LYS A 131 1.11 19.99 -23.67
N GLU A 132 1.92 19.11 -24.24
CA GLU A 132 2.61 19.34 -25.50
C GLU A 132 1.62 19.49 -26.66
N LEU A 133 0.60 18.64 -26.72
CA LEU A 133 -0.46 18.69 -27.73
C LEU A 133 -1.23 20.02 -27.67
N VAL A 134 -1.64 20.45 -26.47
CA VAL A 134 -2.29 21.75 -26.26
C VAL A 134 -1.36 22.90 -26.67
N THR A 135 -0.08 22.87 -26.26
CA THR A 135 0.89 23.92 -26.59
C THR A 135 1.09 24.05 -28.11
N ASN A 136 1.16 22.91 -28.81
CA ASN A 136 1.29 22.87 -30.26
C ASN A 136 0.03 23.35 -30.98
N LEU A 137 -1.17 22.97 -30.51
CA LEU A 137 -2.43 23.41 -31.09
C LEU A 137 -2.68 24.91 -30.90
N TYR A 138 -2.34 25.48 -29.74
CA TYR A 138 -2.57 26.90 -29.46
C TYR A 138 -1.44 27.83 -29.93
N GLY A 139 -0.28 27.27 -30.31
CA GLY A 139 0.85 28.01 -30.88
C GLY A 139 1.49 29.02 -29.92
N VAL A 140 2.74 29.36 -30.23
CA VAL A 140 3.64 30.26 -29.47
C VAL A 140 3.07 31.67 -29.15
N LYS A 141 1.90 32.04 -29.71
CA LYS A 141 1.29 33.36 -29.52
C LYS A 141 0.55 33.57 -28.18
N ASN A 142 0.25 32.53 -27.40
CA ASN A 142 -0.54 32.64 -26.16
C ASN A 142 0.16 32.17 -24.87
N HIS A 143 1.49 32.04 -24.84
CA HIS A 143 2.26 31.56 -23.67
C HIS A 143 1.94 32.26 -22.32
N LYS A 144 1.40 33.49 -22.33
CA LYS A 144 1.02 34.22 -21.11
C LYS A 144 -0.23 33.69 -20.39
N LEU A 145 -1.04 32.84 -21.02
CA LEU A 145 -2.29 32.33 -20.44
C LEU A 145 -2.11 31.06 -19.60
N LEU A 146 -1.08 30.26 -19.86
CA LEU A 146 -0.89 28.94 -19.25
C LEU A 146 0.05 28.94 -18.03
N ASP A 147 0.70 30.08 -17.73
CA ASP A 147 1.65 30.24 -16.61
C ASP A 147 1.02 30.80 -15.33
N LYS A 148 -0.30 30.90 -15.24
CA LYS A 148 -0.95 31.22 -13.97
C LYS A 148 -0.99 29.97 -13.09
N LYS A 149 -0.05 29.90 -12.15
CA LYS A 149 -0.14 29.04 -10.95
C LYS A 149 -1.52 29.20 -10.32
N VAL A 150 -2.26 28.09 -10.24
CA VAL A 150 -3.33 27.86 -9.26
C VAL A 150 -2.76 26.89 -8.26
#